data_AF-A0A364V9B6-F1
#
_entry.id   AF-A0A364V9B6-F1
#
_cell.length_a   1.000
_cell.length_b   1.000
_cell.length_c   1.000
_cell.angle_alpha   90.00
_cell.angle_beta   90.00
_cell.angle_gamma   90.00
#
_symmetry.space_group_name_H-M   'P 1'
#
loop_
_entity.id
_entity.type
_entity.pdbx_description
1 polymer ?
#
loop_
_entity_poly.entity_id
_entity_poly.type
_entity_poly.pdbx_seq_one_letter_code
_entity_poly.pdbx_strand_id
1 'polypeptide(L)'
;MPPEALADCIGMWCDFRPGAKDEGEFQLGIFVYWNWVRKEATFSLPDRGDNHVWSAPKNIIPRFDLPRAWTPLGAPVAAEPEDYETDLHGYIYPQKHEETGQPPGTKVRRWVTDWEVIE
;
A
#
# COMPACT_ATOMS: atom_id res chain seq x y z
N MET A 1 6.06 19.56 -0.33
CA MET A 1 4.78 19.08 -0.89
C MET A 1 3.67 20.00 -0.39
N PRO A 2 2.81 20.54 -1.26
CA PRO A 2 1.67 21.37 -0.85
C PRO A 2 0.60 20.52 -0.12
N PRO A 3 -0.33 21.15 0.63
CA PRO A 3 -1.37 20.42 1.37
C PRO A 3 -2.25 19.51 0.53
N GLU A 4 -2.60 19.95 -0.67
CA GLU A 4 -3.44 19.22 -1.61
C GLU A 4 -2.78 17.90 -2.02
N ALA A 5 -1.50 17.94 -2.41
CA ALA A 5 -0.74 16.74 -2.76
C ALA A 5 -0.55 15.76 -1.58
N LEU A 6 -0.57 16.23 -0.32
CA LEU A 6 -0.52 15.34 0.85
C LEU A 6 -1.87 14.70 1.18
N ALA A 7 -2.98 15.37 0.86
CA ALA A 7 -4.31 14.79 0.98
C ALA A 7 -4.45 13.61 0.02
N ASP A 8 -3.91 13.73 -1.19
CA ASP A 8 -3.90 12.66 -2.19
C ASP A 8 -3.02 11.46 -1.79
N CYS A 9 -2.09 11.64 -0.85
CA CYS A 9 -1.28 10.55 -0.30
C CYS A 9 -2.03 9.68 0.71
N ILE A 10 -3.21 10.09 1.20
CA ILE A 10 -3.98 9.28 2.16
C ILE A 10 -4.36 7.94 1.52
N GLY A 11 -4.04 6.86 2.22
CA GLY A 11 -4.27 5.48 1.78
C GLY A 11 -3.20 4.90 0.86
N MET A 12 -2.16 5.66 0.54
CA MET A 12 -1.00 5.12 -0.18
C MET A 12 -0.13 4.27 0.76
N TRP A 13 0.46 3.21 0.21
CA TRP A 13 1.52 2.48 0.90
C TRP A 13 2.82 3.27 0.88
N CYS A 14 3.56 3.23 1.98
CA CYS A 14 4.88 3.79 2.08
C CYS A 14 5.78 2.86 2.90
N ASP A 15 7.04 2.79 2.50
CA ASP A 15 8.10 2.36 3.39
C ASP A 15 8.46 3.55 4.28
N PHE A 16 8.44 3.35 5.60
CA PHE A 16 8.77 4.42 6.56
C PHE A 16 9.60 3.93 7.74
N ARG A 17 10.34 4.83 8.39
CA ARG A 17 10.97 4.57 9.70
C ARG A 17 10.22 5.29 10.81
N PRO A 18 9.78 4.61 11.88
CA PRO A 18 9.12 5.27 13.01
C PRO A 18 9.98 6.35 13.65
N GLY A 19 9.36 7.46 14.00
CA GLY A 19 9.99 8.56 14.71
C GLY A 19 10.84 9.50 13.84
N ALA A 20 11.69 10.28 14.51
CA ALA A 20 12.47 11.36 13.89
C ALA A 20 13.94 11.02 13.63
N LYS A 21 14.43 9.92 14.20
CA LYS A 21 15.80 9.46 14.00
C LYS A 21 15.91 8.72 12.67
N ASP A 22 17.08 8.77 12.06
CA ASP A 22 17.39 7.97 10.86
C ASP A 22 17.84 6.56 11.25
N GLU A 23 17.38 6.07 12.41
CA GLU A 23 17.77 4.82 13.04
C GLU A 23 16.57 3.86 13.03
N GLY A 24 16.80 2.59 12.68
CA GLY A 24 15.78 1.55 12.62
C GLY A 24 15.50 1.05 11.20
N GLU A 25 14.78 -0.07 11.13
CA GLU A 25 14.37 -0.72 9.88
C GLU A 25 13.18 0.00 9.25
N PHE A 26 13.14 -0.02 7.92
CA PHE A 26 11.95 0.39 7.19
C PHE A 26 10.80 -0.58 7.48
N GLN A 27 9.62 -0.01 7.64
CA GLN A 27 8.36 -0.72 7.84
C GLN A 27 7.41 -0.31 6.73
N LEU A 28 6.62 -1.26 6.23
CA LEU A 28 5.55 -0.97 5.30
C LEU A 28 4.32 -0.52 6.08
N GLY A 29 3.75 0.62 5.73
CA GLY A 29 2.52 1.12 6.34
C GLY A 29 1.71 1.98 5.39
N ILE A 30 0.48 2.28 5.78
CA ILE A 30 -0.46 3.06 4.98
C ILE A 30 -0.46 4.49 5.50
N PHE A 31 -0.21 5.49 4.64
CA PHE A 31 -0.25 6.90 5.03
C PHE A 31 -1.67 7.31 5.41
N VAL A 32 -1.89 7.77 6.65
CA VAL A 32 -3.24 8.09 7.17
C VAL A 32 -3.45 9.59 7.27
N TYR A 33 -2.44 10.32 7.74
CA TYR A 33 -2.61 11.70 8.13
C TYR A 33 -1.27 12.45 8.17
N TRP A 34 -1.33 13.75 7.91
CA TRP A 34 -0.22 14.68 8.09
C TRP A 34 -0.55 15.74 9.14
N ASN A 35 0.27 15.81 10.19
CA ASN A 35 0.19 16.85 11.20
C ASN A 35 0.99 18.09 10.76
N TRP A 36 0.29 19.15 10.38
CA TRP A 36 0.89 20.41 9.93
C TRP A 36 1.67 21.16 11.00
N VAL A 37 1.23 21.07 12.26
CA VAL A 37 1.86 21.80 13.38
C VAL A 37 3.19 21.16 13.73
N ARG A 38 3.23 19.82 13.79
CA ARG A 38 4.43 19.06 14.17
C ARG A 38 5.31 18.66 12.99
N LYS A 39 4.78 18.76 11.76
CA LYS A 39 5.41 18.27 10.53
C LYS A 39 5.73 16.77 10.61
N GLU A 40 4.72 16.00 10.98
CA GLU A 40 4.81 14.55 11.21
C GLU A 40 3.74 13.83 10.37
N ALA A 41 4.08 12.68 9.81
CA ALA A 41 3.12 11.79 9.18
C ALA A 41 2.68 10.71 10.17
N THR A 42 1.45 10.23 10.05
CA THR A 42 0.92 9.07 10.78
C THR A 42 0.60 7.96 9.80
N PHE A 43 1.08 6.75 10.13
CA PHE A 43 0.92 5.54 9.34
C PHE A 43 0.05 4.53 10.07
N SER A 44 -0.75 3.78 9.31
CA SER A 44 -1.45 2.59 9.80
C SER A 44 -0.62 1.34 9.52
N LEU A 45 -0.42 0.51 10.53
CA LEU A 45 0.21 -0.81 10.45
C LEU A 45 -0.90 -1.88 10.59
N PRO A 46 -1.47 -2.38 9.48
CA PRO A 46 -2.61 -3.29 9.53
C PRO A 46 -2.28 -4.68 10.13
N ASP A 47 -1.00 -5.01 10.23
CA ASP A 47 -0.48 -6.23 10.86
C ASP A 47 -0.38 -6.11 12.39
N ARG A 48 -0.58 -4.93 12.97
CA ARG A 48 -0.45 -4.66 14.42
C ARG A 48 -1.73 -4.08 14.98
N GLY A 49 -2.09 -4.45 16.21
CA GLY A 49 -3.34 -4.03 16.87
C GLY A 49 -3.32 -2.64 17.53
N ASP A 50 -2.14 -2.00 17.64
CA ASP A 50 -2.03 -0.56 17.88
C ASP A 50 -1.45 0.06 16.60
N ASN A 51 -2.35 0.60 15.79
CA ASN A 51 -2.12 0.64 14.35
C ASN A 51 -1.43 1.93 13.94
N HIS A 52 -1.34 2.95 14.80
CA HIS A 52 -0.88 4.27 14.38
C HIS A 52 0.54 4.60 14.86
N VAL A 53 1.44 4.76 13.89
CA VAL A 53 2.84 5.10 14.15
C VAL A 53 3.20 6.38 13.42
N TRP A 54 3.86 7.30 14.10
CA TRP A 54 4.29 8.55 13.48
C TRP A 54 5.70 8.45 12.89
N SER A 55 5.98 9.26 11.87
CA SER A 55 7.28 9.36 11.22
C SER A 55 7.59 10.78 10.76
N ALA A 56 8.87 11.15 10.78
CA ALA A 56 9.34 12.40 10.18
C ALA A 56 9.32 12.30 8.63
N PRO A 57 9.05 13.41 7.91
CA PRO A 57 8.91 13.41 6.45
C PRO A 57 10.12 12.84 5.68
N LYS A 58 11.34 13.04 6.19
CA LYS A 58 12.57 12.50 5.58
C LYS A 58 12.67 10.97 5.61
N ASN A 59 11.88 10.33 6.46
CA ASN A 59 11.89 8.88 6.69
C ASN A 59 10.82 8.15 5.88
N ILE A 60 10.17 8.81 4.92
CA ILE A 60 9.00 8.28 4.19
C ILE A 60 9.36 8.11 2.72
N ILE A 61 9.10 6.92 2.19
CA ILE A 61 9.28 6.58 0.77
C ILE A 61 7.95 6.01 0.25
N PRO A 62 7.22 6.74 -0.61
CA PRO A 62 5.98 6.24 -1.20
C PRO A 62 6.21 5.01 -2.10
N ARG A 63 5.28 4.05 -2.05
CA ARG A 63 5.29 2.81 -2.86
C ARG A 63 4.22 2.86 -3.94
N PHE A 64 4.55 3.56 -5.04
CA PHE A 64 3.68 3.69 -6.22
C PHE A 64 3.47 2.37 -6.99
N ASP A 65 4.27 1.36 -6.69
CA ASP A 65 4.15 0.00 -7.23
C ASP A 65 3.06 -0.83 -6.54
N LEU A 66 2.51 -0.36 -5.41
CA LEU A 66 1.44 -1.02 -4.68
C LEU A 66 0.09 -0.31 -4.90
N PRO A 67 -1.02 -1.05 -5.03
CA PRO A 67 -2.33 -0.45 -5.13
C PRO A 67 -2.68 0.27 -3.85
N ARG A 68 -3.40 1.38 -3.96
CA ARG A 68 -3.89 2.16 -2.82
C ARG A 68 -4.76 1.29 -1.90
N ALA A 69 -4.60 1.44 -0.59
CA ALA A 69 -5.38 0.69 0.41
C ALA A 69 -6.80 1.26 0.60
N TRP A 70 -6.94 2.58 0.61
CA TRP A 70 -8.22 3.30 0.62
C TRP A 70 -8.10 4.63 -0.14
N THR A 71 -9.19 5.09 -0.73
CA THR A 71 -9.28 6.41 -1.36
C THR A 71 -8.83 7.53 -0.42
N PRO A 72 -8.38 8.70 -0.91
CA PRO A 72 -8.03 9.85 -0.06
C PRO A 72 -9.09 10.26 0.96
N LEU A 73 -10.37 9.94 0.69
CA LEU A 73 -11.51 10.18 1.58
C LEU A 73 -11.68 9.11 2.68
N GLY A 74 -10.78 8.13 2.77
CA GLY A 74 -10.83 7.05 3.75
C GLY A 74 -11.79 5.91 3.41
N ALA A 75 -12.43 5.92 2.23
CA ALA A 75 -13.26 4.82 1.76
C ALA A 75 -12.39 3.72 1.14
N PRO A 76 -12.69 2.42 1.34
CA PRO A 76 -11.97 1.33 0.68
C PRO A 76 -11.88 1.56 -0.83
N VAL A 77 -10.76 1.22 -1.44
CA VAL A 77 -10.69 1.23 -2.91
C VAL A 77 -11.63 0.15 -3.43
N ALA A 78 -12.51 0.50 -4.37
CA ALA A 78 -13.32 -0.48 -5.06
C ALA A 78 -12.39 -1.42 -5.82
N ALA A 79 -12.39 -2.69 -5.43
CA ALA A 79 -11.61 -3.72 -6.07
C ALA A 79 -12.54 -4.84 -6.49
N GLU A 80 -12.41 -5.26 -7.75
CA GLU A 80 -13.16 -6.40 -8.26
C GLU A 80 -12.34 -7.68 -8.04
N PRO A 81 -12.99 -8.77 -7.57
CA PRO A 81 -12.30 -10.03 -7.42
C PRO A 81 -12.08 -10.65 -8.81
N GLU A 82 -10.84 -11.02 -9.09
CA GLU A 82 -10.50 -11.86 -10.24
C GLU A 82 -10.07 -13.24 -9.73
N ASP A 83 -10.77 -14.26 -10.22
CA ASP A 83 -10.50 -15.66 -9.91
C ASP A 83 -9.70 -16.31 -11.02
N TYR A 84 -8.66 -17.05 -10.61
CA TYR A 84 -7.76 -17.77 -11.50
C TYR A 84 -7.52 -19.18 -10.99
N GLU A 85 -7.03 -20.04 -11.89
CA GLU A 85 -6.49 -21.35 -11.54
C GLU A 85 -5.03 -21.39 -11.97
N THR A 86 -4.15 -21.83 -11.07
CA THR A 86 -2.72 -21.94 -11.38
C THR A 86 -2.46 -23.04 -12.41
N ASP A 87 -1.59 -22.73 -13.39
CA ASP A 87 -1.19 -23.70 -14.41
C ASP A 87 -0.27 -24.80 -13.85
N LEU A 88 0.20 -25.70 -14.72
CA LEU A 88 1.09 -26.80 -14.38
C LEU A 88 2.42 -26.37 -13.73
N HIS A 89 2.75 -25.09 -13.78
CA HIS A 89 3.95 -24.50 -13.22
C HIS A 89 3.67 -23.53 -12.05
N GLY A 90 2.41 -23.36 -11.64
CA GLY A 90 2.03 -22.47 -10.53
C GLY A 90 1.76 -21.00 -10.94
N TYR A 91 1.72 -20.71 -12.24
CA TYR A 91 1.48 -19.36 -12.78
C TYR A 91 -0.01 -19.11 -13.08
N ILE A 92 -0.40 -17.84 -13.13
CA ILE A 92 -1.74 -17.42 -13.57
C ILE A 92 -1.72 -16.97 -15.04
N TYR A 93 -2.67 -17.44 -15.85
CA TYR A 93 -2.95 -16.94 -17.22
C TYR A 93 -4.22 -16.07 -17.24
N PRO A 94 -4.35 -15.05 -18.12
CA PRO A 94 -3.41 -14.55 -19.15
C PRO A 94 -2.41 -13.49 -18.63
N GLN A 95 -2.35 -13.31 -17.32
CA GLN A 95 -1.46 -12.41 -16.57
C GLN A 95 -0.01 -12.93 -16.65
N LYS A 96 0.62 -12.88 -17.83
CA LYS A 96 1.97 -13.39 -18.12
C LYS A 96 2.92 -13.31 -16.88
N HIS A 97 3.25 -14.46 -16.32
CA HIS A 97 4.35 -14.67 -15.37
C HIS A 97 4.22 -14.05 -13.96
N GLU A 98 3.01 -13.92 -13.41
CA GLU A 98 2.88 -13.63 -11.97
C GLU A 98 3.00 -14.94 -11.16
N GLU A 99 4.10 -15.12 -10.42
CA GLU A 99 4.27 -16.26 -9.49
C GLU A 99 3.38 -16.10 -8.27
N THR A 100 2.49 -17.06 -8.07
CA THR A 100 1.59 -17.06 -6.90
C THR A 100 2.21 -17.69 -5.65
N GLY A 101 3.29 -18.46 -5.84
CA GLY A 101 3.84 -19.35 -4.82
C GLY A 101 2.89 -20.52 -4.45
N GLN A 102 1.78 -20.69 -5.17
CA GLN A 102 0.80 -21.76 -4.91
C GLN A 102 1.03 -22.97 -5.82
N PRO A 103 0.68 -24.19 -5.39
CA PRO A 103 0.80 -25.39 -6.21
C PRO A 103 -0.06 -25.33 -7.49
N PRO A 104 0.27 -26.12 -8.53
CA PRO A 104 -0.56 -26.28 -9.72
C PRO A 104 -2.01 -26.72 -9.43
N GLY A 105 -2.98 -26.20 -10.20
CA GLY A 105 -4.41 -26.52 -10.06
C GLY A 105 -5.09 -25.85 -8.86
N THR A 106 -4.44 -24.88 -8.22
CA THR A 106 -4.99 -24.13 -7.09
C THR A 106 -5.86 -23.00 -7.61
N LYS A 107 -7.09 -22.91 -7.11
CA LYS A 107 -7.93 -21.72 -7.30
C LYS A 107 -7.42 -20.58 -6.42
N VAL A 108 -7.09 -19.47 -7.04
CA VAL A 108 -6.55 -18.28 -6.39
C VAL A 108 -7.41 -17.07 -6.74
N ARG A 109 -7.52 -16.13 -5.81
CA ARG A 109 -8.27 -14.88 -5.97
C ARG A 109 -7.35 -13.71 -5.71
N ARG A 110 -7.45 -12.68 -6.53
CA ARG A 110 -6.85 -11.37 -6.27
C ARG A 110 -7.89 -10.26 -6.37
N TRP A 111 -7.60 -9.13 -5.76
CA TRP A 111 -8.44 -7.94 -5.79
C TRP A 111 -7.77 -6.92 -6.68
N VAL A 112 -8.40 -6.59 -7.80
CA VAL A 112 -7.84 -5.67 -8.81
C VAL A 112 -8.61 -4.37 -8.76
N THR A 113 -7.88 -3.26 -8.72
CA THR A 113 -8.44 -1.91 -8.78
C THR A 113 -8.30 -1.37 -10.20
N ASP A 114 -9.10 -0.35 -10.54
CA ASP A 114 -8.91 0.37 -11.79
C ASP A 114 -7.53 1.03 -11.87
N TRP A 115 -7.05 1.22 -13.10
CA TRP A 115 -5.80 1.95 -13.36
C TRP A 115 -5.97 3.43 -13.00
N GLU A 116 -5.07 3.96 -12.17
CA GLU A 116 -4.98 5.41 -11.93
C GLU A 116 -4.26 6.08 -13.12
N VAL A 117 -4.85 7.13 -13.69
CA VAL A 117 -4.20 7.96 -14.71
C VAL A 117 -3.18 8.87 -14.01
N ILE A 118 -1.92 8.83 -14.46
CA ILE A 118 -0.88 9.75 -14.00
C ILE A 118 -0.78 10.89 -15.03
N GLU A 119 -1.19 12.11 -14.63
CA GLU A 119 -1.01 13.35 -15.41
C GLU A 119 0.32 14.05 -15.10
#